data_AF-A0A5C4QVZ4-F1
#
_entry.id   AF-A0A5C4QVZ4-F1
#
_cell.length_a   1.000
_cell.length_b   1.000
_cell.length_c   1.000
_cell.angle_alpha   90.00
_cell.angle_beta   90.00
_cell.angle_gamma   90.00
#
_symmetry.space_group_name_H-M   'P 1'
#
loop_
_entity.id
_entity.type
_entity.pdbx_description
1 polymer ?
#
loop_
_entity_poly.entity_id
_entity_poly.type
_entity_poly.pdbx_seq_one_letter_code
_entity_poly.pdbx_strand_id
1 'polypeptide(L)'
;MSDDRPPVTGGVHLHAEATEHGHVYQIAHGNMYIGADGMATTREILSLSIAEAARRLSDLPTNEAVAVLATIDPFAAANRLSAMRPDRAADVLANMDEVAAGVRLAHMNSASAGEVLPQMPTDRARLLLAALPHEYALKILATEHFLAILPLLPVAVAAQAISGNQPQVIAQILQALPEDQRFETWRALPDKAAEVFRLMPPEWLGSVVAQLPPDQAGRLCRVLEDAQAAALMCRLPRAPEVLSHYWGYALQDGRFIPLMVDNLAADVLGDVLKLLPPANAQRLLVAAYQDTSADYWNVRMRNERVGEALTKLPDPLARWLTAALPPKVAAEITEKRNGCLRAGHPDPRAEAITAMLSWPDDQLRAALERMPDKETAALLVMVPPERGAWLLANASGSRLRALAWAAPRGDRFNELVAAMPARQVRDMLTWVHPWLMWCFFEGPLDGTKRSLLEKLPPVRRWAWRTWALALMESLHEYRTRGQSYFR
;
A
#
# COMPACT_ATOMS: atom_id res chain seq x y z
N MET A 1 62.33 -16.39 1.63
CA MET A 1 62.70 -14.97 1.84
C MET A 1 61.44 -14.14 1.64
N SER A 2 60.71 -13.92 2.74
CA SER A 2 59.57 -13.00 2.79
C SER A 2 60.12 -11.58 2.94
N ASP A 3 59.77 -10.70 2.00
CA ASP A 3 60.16 -9.29 1.99
C ASP A 3 59.33 -8.57 3.08
N ASP A 4 59.96 -8.41 4.24
CA ASP A 4 59.40 -7.90 5.49
C ASP A 4 59.44 -6.36 5.52
N ARG A 5 59.10 -5.71 4.40
CA ARG A 5 59.05 -4.25 4.33
C ARG A 5 57.67 -3.77 4.81
N PRO A 6 57.63 -2.89 5.83
CA PRO A 6 56.37 -2.30 6.25
C PRO A 6 55.75 -1.53 5.07
N PRO A 7 54.41 -1.54 4.93
CA PRO A 7 53.74 -0.80 3.88
C PRO A 7 54.15 0.67 3.96
N VAL A 8 54.76 1.19 2.90
CA VAL A 8 55.09 2.61 2.79
C VAL A 8 53.77 3.36 2.66
N THR A 9 53.23 3.82 3.79
CA THR A 9 52.15 4.81 3.80
C THR A 9 52.74 6.13 3.31
N GLY A 10 52.66 6.36 2.00
CA GLY A 10 53.07 7.61 1.36
C GLY A 10 52.15 8.76 1.78
N GLY A 11 52.34 9.28 2.99
CA GLY A 11 51.72 10.52 3.44
C GLY A 11 52.35 11.70 2.71
N VAL A 12 51.55 12.54 2.06
CA VAL A 12 52.00 13.83 1.53
C VAL A 12 52.11 14.80 2.70
N HIS A 13 53.34 15.10 3.12
CA HIS A 13 53.60 16.16 4.10
C HIS A 13 53.74 17.48 3.36
N LEU A 14 52.75 18.36 3.53
CA LEU A 14 52.80 19.71 2.98
C LEU A 14 53.18 20.70 4.10
N HIS A 15 54.32 21.37 3.93
CA HIS A 15 54.77 22.42 4.84
C HIS A 15 54.39 23.77 4.23
N ALA A 16 53.37 24.42 4.81
CA ALA A 16 52.99 25.77 4.46
C ALA A 16 53.42 26.71 5.59
N GLU A 17 54.34 27.62 5.28
CA GLU A 17 54.76 28.67 6.20
C GLU A 17 54.23 29.99 5.66
N ALA A 18 53.46 30.72 6.47
CA ALA A 18 53.01 32.05 6.12
C ALA A 18 53.96 33.10 6.69
N THR A 19 54.45 34.00 5.84
CA THR A 19 55.32 35.09 6.25
C THR A 19 54.53 36.37 6.53
N GLU A 20 55.03 37.16 7.48
CA GLU A 20 54.51 38.46 7.92
C GLU A 20 53.08 38.45 8.49
N HIS A 21 52.07 38.49 7.61
CA HIS A 21 50.65 38.65 7.93
C HIS A 21 49.76 37.57 7.26
N GLY A 22 50.36 36.66 6.50
CA GLY A 22 49.62 35.55 5.91
C GLY A 22 49.14 34.59 7.00
N HIS A 23 47.93 34.07 6.83
CA HIS A 23 47.43 32.96 7.64
C HIS A 23 47.08 31.79 6.73
N VAL A 24 47.44 30.58 7.15
CA VAL A 24 47.05 29.34 6.48
C VAL A 24 45.93 28.69 7.27
N TYR A 25 44.78 28.52 6.64
CA TYR A 25 43.66 27.77 7.20
C TYR A 25 43.38 26.57 6.32
N GLN A 26 43.20 25.41 6.93
CA GLN A 26 42.61 24.28 6.21
C GLN A 26 41.11 24.51 6.11
N ILE A 27 40.61 24.55 4.88
CA ILE A 27 39.18 24.56 4.56
C ILE A 27 38.77 23.15 4.09
N ALA A 28 37.48 22.90 3.89
CA ALA A 28 36.97 21.56 3.59
C ALA A 28 37.71 20.89 2.41
N HIS A 29 37.81 19.55 2.45
CA HIS A 29 38.38 18.71 1.40
C HIS A 29 39.89 18.89 1.17
N GLY A 30 40.65 19.28 2.20
CA GLY A 30 42.11 19.41 2.11
C GLY A 30 42.59 20.64 1.34
N ASN A 31 41.68 21.55 0.98
CA ASN A 31 42.04 22.84 0.43
C ASN A 31 42.62 23.72 1.54
N MET A 32 43.63 24.52 1.21
CA MET A 32 44.18 25.52 2.13
C MET A 32 43.87 26.91 1.62
N TYR A 33 43.37 27.75 2.50
CA TYR A 33 43.24 29.18 2.25
C TYR A 33 44.47 29.89 2.81
N ILE A 34 45.15 30.64 1.94
CA ILE A 34 46.29 31.50 2.30
C ILE A 34 45.89 32.94 1.95
N GLY A 35 45.72 33.79 2.97
CA GLY A 35 45.33 35.18 2.78
C GLY A 35 45.94 36.10 3.83
N ALA A 36 46.30 37.33 3.43
CA ALA A 36 46.91 38.34 4.29
C ALA A 36 45.87 39.22 5.03
N ASP A 37 44.64 39.33 4.50
CA ASP A 37 43.66 40.32 4.97
C ASP A 37 42.60 39.78 5.93
N GLY A 38 42.59 38.46 6.20
CA GLY A 38 41.54 37.81 6.97
C GLY A 38 41.29 38.44 8.35
N MET A 39 42.35 38.90 9.02
CA MET A 39 42.26 39.52 10.34
C MET A 39 41.71 40.96 10.32
N ALA A 40 41.91 41.71 9.24
CA ALA A 40 41.33 43.04 9.08
C ALA A 40 39.81 42.91 8.88
N THR A 41 39.40 42.06 7.95
CA THR A 41 37.98 41.75 7.70
C THR A 41 37.32 41.15 8.94
N THR A 42 37.99 40.27 9.69
CA THR A 42 37.47 39.72 10.94
C THR A 42 37.20 40.83 11.97
N ARG A 43 38.15 41.76 12.16
CA ARG A 43 37.97 42.88 13.08
C ARG A 43 36.82 43.80 12.67
N GLU A 44 36.68 44.07 11.38
CA GLU A 44 35.53 44.81 10.82
C GLU A 44 34.22 44.08 11.17
N ILE A 45 34.09 42.80 10.83
CA ILE A 45 32.90 41.96 11.09
C ILE A 45 32.56 41.87 12.59
N LEU A 46 33.57 41.88 13.47
CA LEU A 46 33.35 41.87 14.92
C LEU A 46 32.89 43.23 15.47
N SER A 47 33.19 44.33 14.78
CA SER A 47 32.75 45.68 15.18
C SER A 47 31.33 46.04 14.73
N LEU A 48 30.79 45.33 13.73
CA LEU A 48 29.43 45.51 13.22
C LEU A 48 28.38 44.85 14.13
N SER A 49 27.12 45.32 14.03
CA SER A 49 25.98 44.61 14.60
C SER A 49 25.81 43.22 13.96
N ILE A 50 25.12 42.28 14.62
CA ILE A 50 24.95 40.91 14.10
C ILE A 50 24.30 40.89 12.70
N ALA A 51 23.27 41.73 12.47
CA ALA A 51 22.56 41.79 11.20
C ALA A 51 23.42 42.40 10.07
N GLU A 52 24.21 43.44 10.38
CA GLU A 52 25.15 44.03 9.42
C GLU A 52 26.31 43.09 9.11
N ALA A 53 26.87 42.44 10.13
CA ALA A 53 27.88 41.41 9.99
C ALA A 53 27.39 40.25 9.12
N ALA A 54 26.16 39.76 9.34
CA ALA A 54 25.56 38.70 8.52
C ALA A 54 25.38 39.12 7.06
N ARG A 55 24.92 40.36 6.81
CA ARG A 55 24.81 40.89 5.44
C ARG A 55 26.19 41.00 4.79
N ARG A 56 27.16 41.57 5.49
CA ARG A 56 28.53 41.72 5.00
C ARG A 56 29.17 40.37 4.68
N LEU A 57 29.02 39.37 5.57
CA LEU A 57 29.47 38.00 5.35
C LEU A 57 28.78 37.34 4.14
N SER A 58 27.51 37.67 3.86
CA SER A 58 26.77 37.13 2.71
C SER A 58 27.26 37.69 1.36
N ASP A 59 27.84 38.89 1.38
CA ASP A 59 28.39 39.56 0.20
C ASP A 59 29.83 39.13 -0.11
N LEU A 60 30.53 38.52 0.85
CA LEU A 60 31.88 37.98 0.64
C LEU A 60 31.87 36.72 -0.23
N PRO A 61 32.96 36.45 -0.98
CA PRO A 61 33.18 35.13 -1.54
C PRO A 61 33.14 34.04 -0.46
N THR A 62 32.55 32.88 -0.75
CA THR A 62 32.32 31.82 0.24
C THR A 62 33.59 31.42 0.99
N ASN A 63 34.72 31.27 0.30
CA ASN A 63 36.00 30.91 0.92
C ASN A 63 36.51 31.98 1.91
N GLU A 64 36.26 33.26 1.63
CA GLU A 64 36.61 34.36 2.52
C GLU A 64 35.68 34.40 3.74
N ALA A 65 34.37 34.22 3.53
CA ALA A 65 33.42 34.13 4.63
C ALA A 65 33.73 32.96 5.58
N VAL A 66 34.12 31.80 5.01
CA VAL A 66 34.59 30.63 5.76
C VAL A 66 35.84 30.98 6.57
N ALA A 67 36.85 31.59 5.95
CA ALA A 67 38.09 31.97 6.63
C ALA A 67 37.84 32.98 7.77
N VAL A 68 36.99 33.98 7.55
CA VAL A 68 36.61 34.96 8.58
C VAL A 68 35.85 34.30 9.73
N LEU A 69 34.89 33.42 9.44
CA LEU A 69 34.14 32.74 10.51
C LEU A 69 34.98 31.70 11.26
N ALA A 70 36.08 31.20 10.67
CA ALA A 70 37.01 30.29 11.32
C ALA A 70 37.83 30.97 12.43
N THR A 71 38.09 32.28 12.33
CA THR A 71 38.84 33.06 13.32
C THR A 71 37.96 33.66 14.43
N ILE A 72 36.64 33.70 14.22
CA ILE A 72 35.66 34.19 15.19
C ILE A 72 35.31 33.08 16.19
N ASP A 73 35.08 33.46 17.45
CA ASP A 73 34.54 32.57 18.49
C ASP A 73 33.32 31.78 17.96
N PRO A 74 33.24 30.45 18.16
CA PRO A 74 32.19 29.63 17.54
C PRO A 74 30.76 30.08 17.85
N PHE A 75 30.49 30.58 19.06
CA PHE A 75 29.17 31.06 19.43
C PHE A 75 28.85 32.39 18.73
N ALA A 76 29.81 33.32 18.69
CA ALA A 76 29.66 34.57 17.96
C ALA A 76 29.52 34.37 16.43
N ALA A 77 30.19 33.35 15.88
CA ALA A 77 30.05 32.93 14.48
C ALA A 77 28.66 32.33 14.22
N ALA A 78 28.18 31.45 15.09
CA ALA A 78 26.86 30.82 14.98
C ALA A 78 25.71 31.85 15.01
N ASN A 79 25.80 32.89 15.84
CA ASN A 79 24.80 33.96 15.87
C ASN A 79 24.76 34.76 14.56
N ARG A 80 25.91 34.99 13.93
CA ARG A 80 26.00 35.66 12.62
C ARG A 80 25.45 34.77 11.51
N LEU A 81 25.81 33.49 11.50
CA LEU A 81 25.25 32.50 10.58
C LEU A 81 23.72 32.39 10.71
N SER A 82 23.19 32.43 11.94
CA SER A 82 21.75 32.40 12.19
C SER A 82 21.00 33.64 11.67
N ALA A 83 21.70 34.76 11.49
CA ALA A 83 21.13 36.00 10.94
C ALA A 83 21.36 36.16 9.43
N MET A 84 22.14 35.25 8.81
CA MET A 84 22.30 35.20 7.36
C MET A 84 21.05 34.62 6.70
N ARG A 85 20.92 34.84 5.38
CA ARG A 85 19.93 34.10 4.60
C ARG A 85 20.24 32.59 4.66
N PRO A 86 19.24 31.70 4.83
CA PRO A 86 19.49 30.27 5.05
C PRO A 86 20.31 29.59 3.94
N ASP A 87 20.08 29.96 2.68
CA ASP A 87 20.82 29.44 1.53
C ASP A 87 22.31 29.79 1.58
N ARG A 88 22.65 31.03 1.99
CA ARG A 88 24.06 31.44 2.10
C ARG A 88 24.73 30.90 3.35
N ALA A 89 24.03 30.81 4.47
CA ALA A 89 24.56 30.13 5.66
C ALA A 89 24.86 28.65 5.37
N ALA A 90 23.99 27.98 4.60
CA ALA A 90 24.18 26.60 4.15
C ALA A 90 25.43 26.45 3.27
N ASP A 91 25.61 27.33 2.28
CA ASP A 91 26.79 27.32 1.41
C ASP A 91 28.09 27.51 2.21
N VAL A 92 28.09 28.43 3.17
CA VAL A 92 29.26 28.70 4.02
C VAL A 92 29.57 27.51 4.92
N LEU A 93 28.58 26.94 5.62
CA LEU A 93 28.77 25.76 6.46
C LEU A 93 29.19 24.53 5.63
N ALA A 94 28.70 24.39 4.40
CA ALA A 94 29.07 23.28 3.53
C ALA A 94 30.55 23.29 3.15
N ASN A 95 31.16 24.47 3.06
CA ASN A 95 32.57 24.66 2.69
C ASN A 95 33.53 24.78 3.90
N MET A 96 32.99 24.79 5.13
CA MET A 96 33.79 24.70 6.35
C MET A 96 34.27 23.29 6.63
N ASP A 97 35.38 23.16 7.37
CA ASP A 97 35.76 21.90 8.01
C ASP A 97 34.59 21.30 8.83
N GLU A 98 34.51 19.98 8.88
CA GLU A 98 33.38 19.23 9.48
C GLU A 98 33.20 19.54 10.96
N VAL A 99 34.30 19.56 11.70
CA VAL A 99 34.29 19.84 13.14
C VAL A 99 33.92 21.29 13.37
N ALA A 100 34.52 22.21 12.61
CA ALA A 100 34.23 23.63 12.70
C ALA A 100 32.75 23.96 12.37
N ALA A 101 32.21 23.36 11.32
CA ALA A 101 30.82 23.51 10.90
C ALA A 101 29.87 22.92 11.94
N GLY A 102 30.15 21.70 12.44
CA GLY A 102 29.34 21.03 13.45
C GLY A 102 29.23 21.83 14.75
N VAL A 103 30.34 22.38 15.25
CA VAL A 103 30.33 23.23 16.46
C VAL A 103 29.49 24.49 16.24
N ARG A 104 29.61 25.14 15.08
CA ARG A 104 28.82 26.35 14.77
C ARG A 104 27.34 26.01 14.64
N LEU A 105 27.00 24.94 13.94
CA LEU A 105 25.63 24.45 13.80
C LEU A 105 25.00 24.09 15.17
N ALA A 106 25.77 23.49 16.08
CA ALA A 106 25.32 23.18 17.44
C ALA A 106 25.00 24.45 18.27
N HIS A 107 25.70 25.55 18.00
CA HIS A 107 25.48 26.84 18.67
C HIS A 107 24.46 27.75 17.98
N MET A 108 24.03 27.43 16.76
CA MET A 108 22.95 28.17 16.11
C MET A 108 21.64 27.99 16.88
N ASN A 109 20.75 28.97 16.76
CA ASN A 109 19.39 28.75 17.23
C ASN A 109 18.76 27.61 16.41
N SER A 110 17.93 26.78 17.06
CA SER A 110 17.42 25.56 16.42
C SER A 110 16.56 25.84 15.19
N ALA A 111 15.79 26.94 15.19
CA ALA A 111 14.96 27.33 14.05
C ALA A 111 15.81 27.62 12.81
N SER A 112 16.82 28.50 12.93
CA SER A 112 17.75 28.83 11.85
C SER A 112 18.57 27.61 11.41
N ALA A 113 19.03 26.76 12.33
CA ALA A 113 19.69 25.52 11.97
C ALA A 113 18.77 24.60 11.14
N GLY A 114 17.48 24.57 11.49
CA GLY A 114 16.46 23.82 10.77
C GLY A 114 16.11 24.38 9.39
N GLU A 115 16.21 25.69 9.19
CA GLU A 115 16.09 26.33 7.88
C GLU A 115 17.32 26.08 6.98
N VAL A 116 18.52 26.05 7.60
CA VAL A 116 19.80 25.96 6.89
C VAL A 116 20.12 24.55 6.41
N LEU A 117 19.90 23.53 7.25
CA LEU A 117 20.25 22.14 6.94
C LEU A 117 19.64 21.61 5.63
N PRO A 118 18.34 21.84 5.32
CA PRO A 118 17.73 21.42 4.06
C PRO A 118 18.29 22.11 2.81
N GLN A 119 18.96 23.27 2.96
CA GLN A 119 19.56 24.01 1.85
C GLN A 119 20.99 23.53 1.52
N MET A 120 21.58 22.70 2.38
CA MET A 120 22.92 22.14 2.16
C MET A 120 22.87 20.95 1.18
N PRO A 121 23.98 20.64 0.48
CA PRO A 121 24.13 19.35 -0.20
C PRO A 121 23.82 18.19 0.77
N THR A 122 22.97 17.26 0.34
CA THR A 122 22.43 16.19 1.21
C THR A 122 23.51 15.41 1.97
N ASP A 123 24.59 15.02 1.30
CA ASP A 123 25.69 14.28 1.92
C ASP A 123 26.41 15.10 2.99
N ARG A 124 26.51 16.42 2.78
CA ARG A 124 27.15 17.32 3.74
C ARG A 124 26.27 17.53 4.97
N ALA A 125 24.98 17.75 4.78
CA ALA A 125 24.02 17.87 5.88
C ALA A 125 24.00 16.61 6.75
N ARG A 126 23.97 15.42 6.10
CA ARG A 126 24.03 14.11 6.77
C ARG A 126 25.27 13.96 7.62
N LEU A 127 26.43 14.30 7.06
CA LEU A 127 27.69 14.18 7.76
C LEU A 127 27.77 15.12 8.98
N LEU A 128 27.29 16.38 8.84
CA LEU A 128 27.25 17.30 9.99
C LEU A 128 26.28 16.82 11.07
N LEU A 129 25.07 16.37 10.68
CA LEU A 129 24.09 15.83 11.62
C LEU A 129 24.59 14.59 12.36
N ALA A 130 25.38 13.74 11.68
CA ALA A 130 26.01 12.57 12.30
C ALA A 130 27.14 12.94 13.28
N ALA A 131 27.81 14.07 13.07
CA ALA A 131 28.88 14.58 13.94
C ALA A 131 28.35 15.40 15.13
N LEU A 132 27.10 15.89 15.07
CA LEU A 132 26.50 16.64 16.17
C LEU A 132 26.30 15.75 17.41
N PRO A 133 26.54 16.28 18.63
CA PRO A 133 26.09 15.61 19.83
C PRO A 133 24.57 15.42 19.79
N HIS A 134 24.11 14.27 20.24
CA HIS A 134 22.73 13.82 20.10
C HIS A 134 21.69 14.84 20.59
N GLU A 135 21.98 15.52 21.70
CA GLU A 135 21.12 16.55 22.30
C GLU A 135 20.86 17.76 21.38
N TYR A 136 21.82 18.13 20.53
CA TYR A 136 21.66 19.24 19.59
C TYR A 136 20.87 18.82 18.36
N ALA A 137 21.13 17.62 17.83
CA ALA A 137 20.33 17.06 16.74
C ALA A 137 18.85 17.00 17.13
N LEU A 138 18.52 16.51 18.34
CA LEU A 138 17.14 16.49 18.82
C LEU A 138 16.52 17.89 18.97
N LYS A 139 17.27 18.89 19.43
CA LYS A 139 16.77 20.28 19.53
C LYS A 139 16.41 20.85 18.17
N ILE A 140 17.25 20.61 17.15
CA ILE A 140 16.98 21.04 15.77
C ILE A 140 15.71 20.35 15.23
N LEU A 141 15.49 19.09 15.59
CA LEU A 141 14.32 18.33 15.20
C LEU A 141 13.02 18.75 15.90
N ALA A 142 13.09 19.48 17.01
CA ALA A 142 11.90 20.01 17.68
C ALA A 142 11.31 21.26 16.97
N THR A 143 11.78 21.58 15.77
CA THR A 143 11.35 22.74 14.98
C THR A 143 10.30 22.36 13.94
N GLU A 144 9.68 23.36 13.32
CA GLU A 144 8.73 23.16 12.20
C GLU A 144 9.38 22.56 10.94
N HIS A 145 10.71 22.56 10.86
CA HIS A 145 11.47 21.98 9.75
C HIS A 145 11.76 20.48 9.92
N PHE A 146 11.23 19.84 10.97
CA PHE A 146 11.44 18.44 11.29
C PHE A 146 11.35 17.50 10.06
N LEU A 147 10.30 17.64 9.24
CA LEU A 147 10.08 16.77 8.08
C LEU A 147 11.13 16.96 6.97
N ALA A 148 11.70 18.16 6.82
CA ALA A 148 12.74 18.42 5.82
C ALA A 148 14.10 17.90 6.27
N ILE A 149 14.35 17.83 7.58
CA ILE A 149 15.63 17.40 8.17
C ILE A 149 15.66 15.90 8.39
N LEU A 150 14.51 15.29 8.65
CA LEU A 150 14.44 13.86 8.97
C LEU A 150 15.14 12.95 7.93
N PRO A 151 15.01 13.18 6.60
CA PRO A 151 15.73 12.40 5.58
C PRO A 151 17.27 12.58 5.58
N LEU A 152 17.76 13.54 6.35
CA LEU A 152 19.18 13.86 6.50
C LEU A 152 19.78 13.22 7.76
N LEU A 153 18.97 12.61 8.63
CA LEU A 153 19.47 11.98 9.84
C LEU A 153 19.99 10.56 9.58
N PRO A 154 20.97 10.10 10.36
CA PRO A 154 21.23 8.68 10.50
C PRO A 154 19.96 7.95 11.00
N VAL A 155 19.70 6.76 10.47
CA VAL A 155 18.51 5.95 10.77
C VAL A 155 18.23 5.83 12.27
N ALA A 156 19.26 5.53 13.06
CA ALA A 156 19.12 5.36 14.51
C ALA A 156 18.65 6.66 15.20
N VAL A 157 19.17 7.81 14.76
CA VAL A 157 18.78 9.12 15.30
C VAL A 157 17.37 9.49 14.86
N ALA A 158 17.01 9.21 13.59
CA ALA A 158 15.65 9.42 13.09
C ALA A 158 14.63 8.60 13.89
N ALA A 159 14.92 7.31 14.11
CA ALA A 159 14.06 6.43 14.90
C ALA A 159 13.90 6.91 16.34
N GLN A 160 15.00 7.31 16.99
CA GLN A 160 14.95 7.85 18.33
C GLN A 160 14.14 9.16 18.40
N ALA A 161 14.34 10.07 17.44
CA ALA A 161 13.63 11.33 17.38
C ALA A 161 12.11 11.14 17.25
N ILE A 162 11.67 10.12 16.50
CA ILE A 162 10.24 9.85 16.32
C ILE A 162 9.64 8.95 17.39
N SER A 163 10.46 8.17 18.11
CA SER A 163 10.01 7.20 19.11
C SER A 163 9.11 7.79 20.20
N GLY A 164 9.28 9.06 20.56
CA GLY A 164 8.46 9.77 21.54
C GLY A 164 7.05 10.14 21.06
N ASN A 165 6.78 10.12 19.76
CA ASN A 165 5.54 10.62 19.16
C ASN A 165 4.38 9.61 19.27
N GLN A 166 3.15 10.08 19.07
CA GLN A 166 1.99 9.21 18.95
C GLN A 166 2.09 8.35 17.66
N PRO A 167 1.56 7.11 17.65
CA PRO A 167 1.64 6.21 16.50
C PRO A 167 1.16 6.82 15.17
N GLN A 168 0.12 7.66 15.21
CA GLN A 168 -0.43 8.36 14.05
C GLN A 168 0.58 9.32 13.44
N VAL A 169 1.27 10.09 14.29
CA VAL A 169 2.31 11.03 13.87
C VAL A 169 3.50 10.26 13.32
N ILE A 170 3.92 9.17 13.98
CA ILE A 170 5.00 8.31 13.48
C ILE A 170 4.64 7.74 12.10
N ALA A 171 3.41 7.26 11.89
CA ALA A 171 2.97 6.74 10.60
C ALA A 171 3.03 7.81 9.49
N GLN A 172 2.55 9.02 9.75
CA GLN A 172 2.65 10.14 8.81
C GLN A 172 4.10 10.49 8.47
N ILE A 173 4.96 10.51 9.49
CA ILE A 173 6.37 10.78 9.34
C ILE A 173 7.05 9.71 8.47
N LEU A 174 6.83 8.42 8.76
CA LEU A 174 7.37 7.32 7.96
C LEU A 174 6.90 7.42 6.51
N GLN A 175 5.66 7.80 6.25
CA GLN A 175 5.16 8.00 4.88
C GLN A 175 5.87 9.14 4.13
N ALA A 176 6.31 10.19 4.85
CA ALA A 176 7.06 11.30 4.27
C ALA A 176 8.54 10.96 4.01
N LEU A 177 9.09 9.92 4.64
CA LEU A 177 10.48 9.50 4.42
C LEU A 177 10.70 8.89 3.02
N PRO A 178 11.90 9.06 2.43
CA PRO A 178 12.36 8.28 1.29
C PRO A 178 12.25 6.78 1.53
N GLU A 179 11.97 6.01 0.49
CA GLU A 179 11.68 4.58 0.59
C GLU A 179 12.82 3.75 1.21
N ASP A 180 14.07 4.10 0.88
CA ASP A 180 15.30 3.49 1.39
C ASP A 180 15.48 3.68 2.91
N GLN A 181 15.08 4.84 3.43
CA GLN A 181 15.20 5.14 4.86
C GLN A 181 14.00 4.68 5.68
N ARG A 182 12.83 4.68 5.05
CA ARG A 182 11.56 4.41 5.72
C ARG A 182 11.56 3.04 6.40
N PHE A 183 12.03 2.00 5.71
CA PHE A 183 12.08 0.64 6.25
C PHE A 183 13.08 0.52 7.40
N GLU A 184 14.30 1.02 7.21
CA GLU A 184 15.36 0.97 8.22
C GLU A 184 14.98 1.79 9.47
N THR A 185 14.35 2.95 9.29
CA THR A 185 13.87 3.80 10.38
C THR A 185 12.76 3.09 11.16
N TRP A 186 11.81 2.46 10.47
CA TRP A 186 10.78 1.66 11.12
C TRP A 186 11.37 0.47 11.90
N ARG A 187 12.36 -0.22 11.33
CA ARG A 187 13.01 -1.38 11.97
C ARG A 187 13.69 -0.99 13.29
N ALA A 188 14.11 0.26 13.41
CA ALA A 188 14.69 0.83 14.62
C ALA A 188 13.65 1.32 15.65
N LEU A 189 12.34 1.10 15.45
CA LEU A 189 11.24 1.47 16.38
C LEU A 189 10.61 0.27 17.10
N PRO A 190 11.29 -0.40 18.05
CA PRO A 190 10.81 -1.66 18.61
C PRO A 190 9.46 -1.57 19.34
N ASP A 191 9.25 -0.52 20.14
CA ASP A 191 8.12 -0.50 21.10
C ASP A 191 6.78 -0.10 20.49
N LYS A 192 6.79 0.65 19.39
CA LYS A 192 5.58 1.19 18.73
C LYS A 192 5.34 0.61 17.35
N ALA A 193 6.21 -0.28 16.86
CA ALA A 193 6.14 -0.82 15.51
C ALA A 193 4.75 -1.34 15.16
N ALA A 194 4.12 -2.12 16.07
CA ALA A 194 2.82 -2.73 15.83
C ALA A 194 1.68 -1.72 15.66
N GLU A 195 1.60 -0.72 16.55
CA GLU A 195 0.55 0.31 16.50
C GLU A 195 0.69 1.19 15.26
N VAL A 196 1.94 1.57 14.93
CA VAL A 196 2.25 2.31 13.71
C VAL A 196 1.86 1.48 12.50
N PHE A 197 2.16 0.17 12.48
CA PHE A 197 1.84 -0.73 11.37
C PHE A 197 0.34 -0.77 11.05
N ARG A 198 -0.53 -0.76 12.06
CA ARG A 198 -2.00 -0.75 11.85
C ARG A 198 -2.51 0.49 11.13
N LEU A 199 -1.78 1.60 11.21
CA LEU A 199 -2.15 2.90 10.64
C LEU A 199 -1.57 3.10 9.23
N MET A 200 -0.75 2.17 8.74
CA MET A 200 -0.08 2.32 7.45
C MET A 200 -0.91 1.74 6.30
N PRO A 201 -0.84 2.34 5.10
CA PRO A 201 -1.56 1.83 3.92
C PRO A 201 -1.13 0.41 3.54
N PRO A 202 -2.05 -0.46 3.06
CA PRO A 202 -1.73 -1.84 2.68
C PRO A 202 -0.64 -1.97 1.62
N GLU A 203 -0.52 -1.00 0.72
CA GLU A 203 0.53 -0.93 -0.31
C GLU A 203 1.91 -0.84 0.33
N TRP A 204 2.03 -0.01 1.37
CA TRP A 204 3.27 0.14 2.12
C TRP A 204 3.58 -1.09 2.98
N LEU A 205 2.56 -1.65 3.64
CA LEU A 205 2.72 -2.89 4.41
C LEU A 205 3.27 -4.02 3.52
N GLY A 206 2.79 -4.10 2.27
CA GLY A 206 3.26 -5.05 1.28
C GLY A 206 4.76 -4.95 0.99
N SER A 207 5.27 -3.74 0.75
CA SER A 207 6.70 -3.54 0.43
C SER A 207 7.61 -3.80 1.63
N VAL A 208 7.18 -3.43 2.84
CA VAL A 208 7.91 -3.72 4.08
C VAL A 208 7.96 -5.22 4.36
N VAL A 209 6.82 -5.90 4.26
CA VAL A 209 6.74 -7.32 4.61
C VAL A 209 7.43 -8.20 3.58
N ALA A 210 7.47 -7.78 2.32
CA ALA A 210 8.26 -8.45 1.28
C ALA A 210 9.78 -8.44 1.56
N GLN A 211 10.28 -7.43 2.28
CA GLN A 211 11.71 -7.30 2.65
C GLN A 211 12.08 -8.03 3.94
N LEU A 212 11.10 -8.44 4.75
CA LEU A 212 11.34 -9.12 6.00
C LEU A 212 11.62 -10.63 5.81
N PRO A 213 12.45 -11.24 6.67
CA PRO A 213 12.49 -12.68 6.83
C PRO A 213 11.08 -13.25 7.09
N PRO A 214 10.71 -14.43 6.52
CA PRO A 214 9.35 -14.96 6.63
C PRO A 214 8.83 -15.12 8.06
N ASP A 215 9.71 -15.42 9.01
CA ASP A 215 9.36 -15.54 10.43
C ASP A 215 9.02 -14.17 11.06
N GLN A 216 9.75 -13.12 10.69
CA GLN A 216 9.48 -11.74 11.13
C GLN A 216 8.21 -11.20 10.49
N ALA A 217 8.04 -11.41 9.18
CA ALA A 217 6.82 -11.10 8.44
C ALA A 217 5.60 -11.78 9.08
N GLY A 218 5.73 -13.07 9.42
CA GLY A 218 4.68 -13.84 10.10
C GLY A 218 4.35 -13.27 11.48
N ARG A 219 5.35 -12.89 12.29
CA ARG A 219 5.12 -12.22 13.58
C ARG A 219 4.42 -10.87 13.41
N LEU A 220 4.79 -10.11 12.38
CA LEU A 220 4.21 -8.80 12.11
C LEU A 220 2.75 -8.89 11.65
N CYS A 221 2.40 -9.91 10.85
CA CYS A 221 1.01 -10.13 10.48
C CYS A 221 0.12 -10.47 11.69
N ARG A 222 0.68 -10.96 12.82
CA ARG A 222 -0.09 -11.25 14.03
C ARG A 222 -0.56 -10.02 14.79
N VAL A 223 0.09 -8.87 14.59
CA VAL A 223 -0.30 -7.64 15.25
C VAL A 223 -1.31 -6.83 14.43
N LEU A 224 -1.51 -7.17 13.16
CA LEU A 224 -2.51 -6.57 12.28
C LEU A 224 -3.92 -7.10 12.58
N GLU A 225 -4.92 -6.31 12.19
CA GLU A 225 -6.31 -6.79 12.15
C GLU A 225 -6.48 -7.86 11.06
N ASP A 226 -7.38 -8.82 11.26
CA ASP A 226 -7.57 -9.97 10.36
C ASP A 226 -7.76 -9.56 8.90
N ALA A 227 -8.56 -8.51 8.65
CA ALA A 227 -8.80 -8.00 7.30
C ALA A 227 -7.53 -7.40 6.68
N GLN A 228 -6.73 -6.68 7.46
CA GLN A 228 -5.46 -6.11 6.98
C GLN A 228 -4.42 -7.19 6.72
N ALA A 229 -4.29 -8.16 7.63
CA ALA A 229 -3.40 -9.30 7.46
C ALA A 229 -3.80 -10.14 6.23
N ALA A 230 -5.09 -10.40 6.02
CA ALA A 230 -5.56 -11.11 4.83
C ALA A 230 -5.24 -10.33 3.54
N ALA A 231 -5.56 -9.02 3.50
CA ALA A 231 -5.29 -8.18 2.34
C ALA A 231 -3.79 -8.11 2.01
N LEU A 232 -2.94 -8.04 3.04
CA LEU A 232 -1.49 -8.07 2.92
C LEU A 232 -1.01 -9.41 2.35
N MET A 233 -1.47 -10.54 2.89
CA MET A 233 -1.08 -11.87 2.44
C MET A 233 -1.41 -12.11 0.96
N CYS A 234 -2.52 -11.56 0.48
CA CYS A 234 -2.91 -11.67 -0.94
C CYS A 234 -1.96 -10.94 -1.90
N ARG A 235 -1.16 -9.99 -1.39
CA ARG A 235 -0.24 -9.16 -2.19
C ARG A 235 1.21 -9.59 -2.07
N LEU A 236 1.53 -10.49 -1.14
CA LEU A 236 2.92 -10.90 -0.89
C LEU A 236 3.36 -11.96 -1.90
N PRO A 237 4.47 -11.74 -2.64
CA PRO A 237 5.04 -12.76 -3.53
C PRO A 237 5.44 -14.05 -2.80
N ARG A 238 5.75 -13.93 -1.50
CA ARG A 238 6.19 -15.01 -0.60
C ARG A 238 5.14 -15.34 0.46
N ALA A 239 3.87 -15.13 0.13
CA ALA A 239 2.76 -15.41 1.04
C ALA A 239 2.81 -16.83 1.61
N PRO A 240 3.13 -17.90 0.84
CA PRO A 240 3.18 -19.25 1.38
C PRO A 240 4.20 -19.43 2.52
N GLU A 241 5.40 -18.87 2.40
CA GLU A 241 6.43 -18.96 3.44
C GLU A 241 6.05 -18.16 4.69
N VAL A 242 5.53 -16.93 4.50
CA VAL A 242 5.08 -16.09 5.62
C VAL A 242 3.92 -16.77 6.36
N LEU A 243 2.97 -17.36 5.62
CA LEU A 243 1.84 -18.08 6.20
C LEU A 243 2.29 -19.28 7.01
N SER A 244 3.33 -20.00 6.60
CA SER A 244 3.85 -21.14 7.36
C SER A 244 4.28 -20.76 8.79
N HIS A 245 4.81 -19.55 8.99
CA HIS A 245 5.17 -19.01 10.31
C HIS A 245 4.01 -18.34 11.05
N TYR A 246 3.03 -17.82 10.30
CA TYR A 246 1.80 -17.25 10.86
C TYR A 246 0.83 -18.35 11.37
N TRP A 247 0.83 -19.53 10.74
CA TRP A 247 -0.21 -20.54 10.86
C TRP A 247 -0.48 -21.06 12.28
N GLY A 248 0.59 -21.21 13.08
CA GLY A 248 0.46 -21.66 14.47
C GLY A 248 -0.45 -20.76 15.31
N TYR A 249 -0.53 -19.47 14.96
CA TYR A 249 -1.42 -18.50 15.59
C TYR A 249 -2.80 -18.49 14.92
N ALA A 250 -2.85 -18.47 13.59
CA ALA A 250 -4.10 -18.47 12.81
C ALA A 250 -5.06 -19.60 13.23
N LEU A 251 -4.50 -20.80 13.46
CA LEU A 251 -5.24 -21.99 13.87
C LEU A 251 -5.82 -21.89 15.29
N GLN A 252 -5.25 -21.04 16.16
CA GLN A 252 -5.74 -20.86 17.53
C GLN A 252 -6.94 -19.91 17.56
N ASP A 253 -6.95 -18.87 16.73
CA ASP A 253 -8.01 -17.85 16.72
C ASP A 253 -9.25 -18.30 15.90
N GLY A 254 -9.03 -19.11 14.85
CA GLY A 254 -10.10 -19.69 14.03
C GLY A 254 -10.87 -18.70 13.13
N ARG A 255 -10.94 -17.41 13.50
CA ARG A 255 -11.61 -16.33 12.75
C ARG A 255 -10.87 -15.87 11.51
N PHE A 256 -9.54 -15.93 11.54
CA PHE A 256 -8.69 -15.49 10.43
C PHE A 256 -8.78 -16.41 9.21
N ILE A 257 -9.03 -17.70 9.43
CA ILE A 257 -8.95 -18.72 8.38
C ILE A 257 -10.02 -18.52 7.29
N PRO A 258 -11.30 -18.32 7.61
CA PRO A 258 -12.33 -18.00 6.60
C PRO A 258 -11.97 -16.76 5.77
N LEU A 259 -11.52 -15.68 6.43
CA LEU A 259 -11.12 -14.43 5.76
C LEU A 259 -9.96 -14.64 4.80
N MET A 260 -8.97 -15.45 5.17
CA MET A 260 -7.86 -15.80 4.29
C MET A 260 -8.32 -16.55 3.04
N VAL A 261 -9.13 -17.60 3.21
CA VAL A 261 -9.62 -18.40 2.08
C VAL A 261 -10.52 -17.58 1.16
N ASP A 262 -11.25 -16.61 1.72
CA ASP A 262 -12.09 -15.67 0.96
C ASP A 262 -11.30 -14.62 0.17
N ASN A 263 -10.05 -14.36 0.51
CA ASN A 263 -9.27 -13.32 -0.16
C ASN A 263 -8.11 -13.89 -1.01
N LEU A 264 -7.59 -15.08 -0.68
CA LEU A 264 -6.53 -15.70 -1.45
C LEU A 264 -7.02 -16.17 -2.84
N ALA A 265 -6.17 -15.93 -3.83
CA ALA A 265 -6.30 -16.57 -5.13
C ALA A 265 -6.06 -18.09 -5.02
N ALA A 266 -6.71 -18.88 -5.87
CA ALA A 266 -6.72 -20.34 -5.76
C ALA A 266 -5.33 -20.98 -5.96
N ASP A 267 -4.48 -20.34 -6.76
CA ASP A 267 -3.07 -20.70 -6.95
C ASP A 267 -2.28 -20.52 -5.65
N VAL A 268 -2.38 -19.36 -5.00
CA VAL A 268 -1.71 -19.07 -3.73
C VAL A 268 -2.22 -20.01 -2.63
N LEU A 269 -3.53 -20.25 -2.56
CA LEU A 269 -4.12 -21.21 -1.61
C LEU A 269 -3.58 -22.64 -1.86
N GLY A 270 -3.44 -23.04 -3.12
CA GLY A 270 -2.85 -24.32 -3.50
C GLY A 270 -1.41 -24.45 -3.01
N ASP A 271 -0.59 -23.41 -3.16
CA ASP A 271 0.80 -23.41 -2.71
C ASP A 271 0.91 -23.38 -1.18
N VAL A 272 0.04 -22.65 -0.49
CA VAL A 272 -0.08 -22.68 0.97
C VAL A 272 -0.38 -24.09 1.47
N LEU A 273 -1.35 -24.79 0.85
CA LEU A 273 -1.70 -26.16 1.22
C LEU A 273 -0.54 -27.16 1.02
N LYS A 274 0.40 -26.90 0.09
CA LYS A 274 1.61 -27.73 -0.10
C LYS A 274 2.64 -27.54 1.00
N LEU A 275 2.80 -26.31 1.48
CA LEU A 275 3.82 -25.97 2.47
C LEU A 275 3.40 -26.30 3.91
N LEU A 276 2.10 -26.38 4.16
CA LEU A 276 1.59 -26.72 5.49
C LEU A 276 1.80 -28.22 5.82
N PRO A 277 2.14 -28.55 7.07
CA PRO A 277 2.03 -29.92 7.56
C PRO A 277 0.62 -30.48 7.28
N PRO A 278 0.45 -31.76 6.90
CA PRO A 278 -0.85 -32.30 6.47
C PRO A 278 -1.98 -32.03 7.48
N ALA A 279 -1.73 -32.20 8.78
CA ALA A 279 -2.70 -31.92 9.83
C ALA A 279 -3.16 -30.44 9.86
N ASN A 280 -2.28 -29.50 9.51
CA ASN A 280 -2.59 -28.08 9.47
C ASN A 280 -3.35 -27.69 8.20
N ALA A 281 -2.99 -28.27 7.05
CA ALA A 281 -3.75 -28.13 5.81
C ALA A 281 -5.17 -28.70 5.95
N GLN A 282 -5.32 -29.82 6.65
CA GLN A 282 -6.63 -30.38 6.99
C GLN A 282 -7.45 -29.42 7.86
N ARG A 283 -6.87 -28.90 8.95
CA ARG A 283 -7.55 -27.94 9.83
C ARG A 283 -7.95 -26.66 9.09
N LEU A 284 -7.11 -26.17 8.18
CA LEU A 284 -7.41 -25.03 7.31
C LEU A 284 -8.71 -25.28 6.52
N LEU A 285 -8.79 -26.40 5.82
CA LEU A 285 -9.96 -26.72 5.00
C LEU A 285 -11.23 -26.91 5.84
N VAL A 286 -11.10 -27.54 7.01
CA VAL A 286 -12.23 -27.71 7.94
C VAL A 286 -12.70 -26.37 8.48
N ALA A 287 -11.77 -25.50 8.92
CA ALA A 287 -12.11 -24.19 9.48
C ALA A 287 -12.71 -23.24 8.41
N ALA A 288 -12.23 -23.30 7.17
CA ALA A 288 -12.80 -22.54 6.05
C ALA A 288 -14.28 -22.89 5.80
N TYR A 289 -14.66 -24.13 6.14
CA TYR A 289 -16.03 -24.63 6.00
C TYR A 289 -16.90 -24.44 7.25
N GLN A 290 -16.32 -24.54 8.45
CA GLN A 290 -17.06 -24.48 9.73
C GLN A 290 -17.59 -23.09 10.09
N ASP A 291 -17.17 -22.05 9.37
CA ASP A 291 -17.75 -20.71 9.50
C ASP A 291 -19.18 -20.67 8.92
N THR A 292 -20.13 -21.12 9.73
CA THR A 292 -21.57 -21.20 9.45
C THR A 292 -22.25 -19.84 9.40
N SER A 293 -21.53 -18.74 9.65
CA SER A 293 -22.08 -17.38 9.59
C SER A 293 -22.20 -16.84 8.17
N ALA A 294 -21.56 -17.49 7.21
CA ALA A 294 -21.51 -17.05 5.82
C ALA A 294 -22.80 -17.40 5.06
N ASP A 295 -23.34 -16.43 4.31
CA ASP A 295 -24.43 -16.65 3.36
C ASP A 295 -24.10 -17.82 2.42
N TYR A 296 -25.12 -18.61 2.03
CA TYR A 296 -24.98 -19.79 1.15
C TYR A 296 -24.08 -19.55 -0.09
N TRP A 297 -24.12 -18.33 -0.64
CA TRP A 297 -23.28 -17.93 -1.77
C TRP A 297 -21.79 -17.88 -1.46
N ASN A 298 -21.40 -17.39 -0.28
CA ASN A 298 -20.00 -17.34 0.14
C ASN A 298 -19.45 -18.76 0.32
N VAL A 299 -20.23 -19.66 0.92
CA VAL A 299 -19.85 -21.08 1.06
C VAL A 299 -19.61 -21.72 -0.31
N ARG A 300 -20.47 -21.46 -1.29
CA ARG A 300 -20.30 -21.99 -2.65
C ARG A 300 -19.05 -21.44 -3.34
N MET A 301 -18.80 -20.14 -3.27
CA MET A 301 -17.61 -19.51 -3.87
C MET A 301 -16.32 -20.02 -3.22
N ARG A 302 -16.33 -20.21 -1.88
CA ARG A 302 -15.24 -20.88 -1.15
C ARG A 302 -15.01 -22.30 -1.67
N ASN A 303 -16.06 -23.10 -1.82
CA ASN A 303 -15.95 -24.47 -2.33
C ASN A 303 -15.38 -24.54 -3.75
N GLU A 304 -15.76 -23.59 -4.62
CA GLU A 304 -15.23 -23.47 -5.98
C GLU A 304 -13.72 -23.17 -5.95
N ARG A 305 -13.30 -22.17 -5.16
CA ARG A 305 -11.87 -21.82 -5.00
C ARG A 305 -11.05 -22.94 -4.36
N VAL A 306 -11.57 -23.61 -3.34
CA VAL A 306 -10.90 -24.76 -2.72
C VAL A 306 -10.78 -25.90 -3.73
N GLY A 307 -11.84 -26.18 -4.50
CA GLY A 307 -11.80 -27.18 -5.57
C GLY A 307 -10.73 -26.86 -6.61
N GLU A 308 -10.62 -25.60 -7.03
CA GLU A 308 -9.58 -25.12 -7.95
C GLU A 308 -8.18 -25.25 -7.33
N ALA A 309 -7.97 -24.81 -6.09
CA ALA A 309 -6.69 -24.93 -5.39
C ALA A 309 -6.21 -26.38 -5.28
N LEU A 310 -7.14 -27.31 -5.00
CA LEU A 310 -6.84 -28.75 -4.91
C LEU A 310 -6.42 -29.38 -6.26
N THR A 311 -6.67 -28.72 -7.39
CA THR A 311 -6.13 -29.18 -8.69
C THR A 311 -4.62 -29.02 -8.79
N LYS A 312 -4.04 -28.11 -8.00
CA LYS A 312 -2.60 -27.83 -7.98
C LYS A 312 -1.82 -28.77 -7.06
N LEU A 313 -2.51 -29.62 -6.29
CA LEU A 313 -1.91 -30.58 -5.37
C LEU A 313 -1.74 -31.95 -6.01
N PRO A 314 -0.72 -32.74 -5.62
CA PRO A 314 -0.63 -34.14 -5.97
C PRO A 314 -1.89 -34.90 -5.59
N ASP A 315 -2.35 -35.79 -6.47
CA ASP A 315 -3.62 -36.52 -6.32
C ASP A 315 -3.79 -37.24 -4.96
N PRO A 316 -2.75 -37.91 -4.42
CA PRO A 316 -2.83 -38.53 -3.10
C PRO A 316 -3.09 -37.52 -1.97
N LEU A 317 -2.43 -36.37 -2.01
CA LEU A 317 -2.58 -35.31 -1.00
C LEU A 317 -3.96 -34.67 -1.10
N ALA A 318 -4.44 -34.37 -2.31
CA ALA A 318 -5.76 -33.80 -2.51
C ALA A 318 -6.88 -34.74 -2.00
N ARG A 319 -6.80 -36.04 -2.28
CA ARG A 319 -7.76 -37.04 -1.77
C ARG A 319 -7.71 -37.17 -0.25
N TRP A 320 -6.51 -37.17 0.32
CA TRP A 320 -6.33 -37.21 1.77
C TRP A 320 -6.95 -35.99 2.45
N LEU A 321 -6.74 -34.79 1.88
CA LEU A 321 -7.32 -33.54 2.38
C LEU A 321 -8.84 -33.51 2.26
N THR A 322 -9.43 -33.99 1.15
CA THR A 322 -10.89 -34.01 0.99
C THR A 322 -11.57 -35.05 1.87
N ALA A 323 -10.91 -36.19 2.16
CA ALA A 323 -11.45 -37.23 3.03
C ALA A 323 -11.69 -36.76 4.48
N ALA A 324 -11.03 -35.69 4.89
CA ALA A 324 -11.20 -35.07 6.20
C ALA A 324 -12.43 -34.17 6.33
N LEU A 325 -13.07 -33.80 5.22
CA LEU A 325 -14.21 -32.90 5.20
C LEU A 325 -15.52 -33.65 5.41
N PRO A 326 -16.60 -32.98 5.88
CA PRO A 326 -17.91 -33.60 5.94
C PRO A 326 -18.31 -34.19 4.58
N PRO A 327 -18.94 -35.39 4.51
CA PRO A 327 -19.11 -36.13 3.24
C PRO A 327 -19.77 -35.32 2.12
N LYS A 328 -20.75 -34.48 2.46
CA LYS A 328 -21.44 -33.60 1.48
C LYS A 328 -20.49 -32.58 0.86
N VAL A 329 -19.59 -32.02 1.66
CA VAL A 329 -18.59 -31.01 1.26
C VAL A 329 -17.48 -31.66 0.47
N ALA A 330 -16.99 -32.81 0.94
CA ALA A 330 -15.99 -33.59 0.25
C ALA A 330 -16.47 -33.94 -1.17
N ALA A 331 -17.74 -34.35 -1.32
CA ALA A 331 -18.34 -34.62 -2.62
C ALA A 331 -18.40 -33.37 -3.51
N GLU A 332 -18.86 -32.23 -2.98
CA GLU A 332 -18.96 -30.97 -3.72
C GLU A 332 -17.58 -30.46 -4.18
N ILE A 333 -16.60 -30.41 -3.27
CA ILE A 333 -15.24 -29.97 -3.58
C ILE A 333 -14.55 -30.93 -4.57
N THR A 334 -14.78 -32.24 -4.44
CA THR A 334 -14.27 -33.23 -5.40
C THR A 334 -14.90 -33.05 -6.77
N GLU A 335 -16.20 -32.78 -6.85
CA GLU A 335 -16.89 -32.46 -8.10
C GLU A 335 -16.30 -31.20 -8.75
N LYS A 336 -16.06 -30.13 -7.97
CA LYS A 336 -15.43 -28.90 -8.46
C LYS A 336 -14.01 -29.14 -8.95
N ARG A 337 -13.17 -29.82 -8.17
CA ARG A 337 -11.81 -30.21 -8.56
C ARG A 337 -11.80 -31.00 -9.87
N ASN A 338 -12.67 -32.00 -10.00
CA ASN A 338 -12.80 -32.80 -11.22
C ASN A 338 -13.36 -31.96 -12.39
N GLY A 339 -14.20 -30.97 -12.13
CA GLY A 339 -14.62 -29.96 -13.10
C GLY A 339 -13.43 -29.14 -13.62
N CYS A 340 -12.64 -28.57 -12.72
CA CYS A 340 -11.44 -27.77 -13.05
C CYS A 340 -10.37 -28.60 -13.78
N LEU A 341 -10.12 -29.85 -13.37
CA LEU A 341 -9.20 -30.77 -14.06
C LEU A 341 -9.69 -31.10 -15.47
N ARG A 342 -11.01 -31.28 -15.65
CA ARG A 342 -11.61 -31.45 -16.98
C ARG A 342 -11.51 -30.19 -17.83
N ALA A 343 -11.57 -29.00 -17.23
CA ALA A 343 -11.42 -27.69 -17.89
C ALA A 343 -9.96 -27.34 -18.26
N GLY A 344 -8.96 -28.09 -17.77
CA GLY A 344 -7.58 -28.07 -18.28
C GLY A 344 -7.43 -28.74 -19.65
N HIS A 345 -8.44 -29.51 -20.06
CA HIS A 345 -8.82 -29.65 -21.46
C HIS A 345 -9.91 -28.60 -21.73
N PRO A 346 -9.93 -27.95 -22.90
CA PRO A 346 -10.94 -26.92 -23.15
C PRO A 346 -12.33 -27.51 -22.85
N ASP A 347 -13.06 -26.87 -21.93
CA ASP A 347 -14.38 -27.34 -21.52
C ASP A 347 -15.21 -27.43 -22.81
N PRO A 348 -15.66 -28.63 -23.23
CA PRO A 348 -16.41 -28.77 -24.47
C PRO A 348 -17.68 -27.91 -24.46
N ARG A 349 -18.15 -27.49 -23.28
CA ARG A 349 -19.23 -26.50 -23.12
C ARG A 349 -18.76 -25.06 -23.36
N ALA A 350 -17.59 -24.67 -22.87
CA ALA A 350 -17.01 -23.37 -23.16
C ALA A 350 -16.61 -23.23 -24.64
N GLU A 351 -16.10 -24.31 -25.27
CA GLU A 351 -15.88 -24.37 -26.71
C GLU A 351 -17.18 -24.33 -27.49
N ALA A 352 -18.22 -25.07 -27.07
CA ALA A 352 -19.53 -24.99 -27.70
C ALA A 352 -20.13 -23.58 -27.57
N ILE A 353 -20.03 -22.94 -26.40
CA ILE A 353 -20.46 -21.56 -26.17
C ILE A 353 -19.65 -20.57 -27.02
N THR A 354 -18.34 -20.76 -27.13
CA THR A 354 -17.47 -19.90 -27.94
C THR A 354 -17.73 -20.09 -29.43
N ALA A 355 -17.98 -21.31 -29.88
CA ALA A 355 -18.41 -21.60 -31.24
C ALA A 355 -19.80 -21.00 -31.54
N MET A 356 -20.71 -21.03 -30.55
CA MET A 356 -22.02 -20.39 -30.63
C MET A 356 -21.94 -18.87 -30.79
N LEU A 357 -20.89 -18.22 -30.27
CA LEU A 357 -20.69 -16.79 -30.47
C LEU A 357 -20.45 -16.40 -31.93
N SER A 358 -19.95 -17.34 -32.75
CA SER A 358 -19.78 -17.17 -34.18
C SER A 358 -21.01 -17.55 -35.00
N TRP A 359 -22.10 -17.99 -34.36
CA TRP A 359 -23.32 -18.38 -35.08
C TRP A 359 -24.06 -17.15 -35.63
N PRO A 360 -24.70 -17.29 -36.80
CA PRO A 360 -25.70 -16.34 -37.27
C PRO A 360 -26.78 -16.07 -36.21
N ASP A 361 -27.27 -14.82 -36.18
CA ASP A 361 -28.20 -14.32 -35.17
C ASP A 361 -29.48 -15.18 -35.05
N ASP A 362 -30.02 -15.65 -36.16
CA ASP A 362 -31.19 -16.53 -36.22
C ASP A 362 -30.93 -17.92 -35.59
N GLN A 363 -29.75 -18.49 -35.83
CA GLN A 363 -29.34 -19.76 -35.22
C GLN A 363 -29.11 -19.62 -33.72
N LEU A 364 -28.42 -18.54 -33.32
CA LEU A 364 -28.16 -18.25 -31.91
C LEU A 364 -29.47 -18.01 -31.14
N ARG A 365 -30.43 -17.32 -31.75
CA ARG A 365 -31.77 -17.12 -31.19
C ARG A 365 -32.52 -18.44 -31.02
N ALA A 366 -32.54 -19.27 -32.05
CA ALA A 366 -33.21 -20.58 -31.99
C ALA A 366 -32.57 -21.50 -30.93
N ALA A 367 -31.25 -21.41 -30.76
CA ALA A 367 -30.52 -22.14 -29.72
C ALA A 367 -30.86 -21.63 -28.32
N LEU A 368 -30.93 -20.31 -28.15
CA LEU A 368 -31.25 -19.67 -26.86
C LEU A 368 -32.64 -20.07 -26.34
N GLU A 369 -33.63 -20.22 -27.23
CA GLU A 369 -34.98 -20.66 -26.86
C GLU A 369 -35.05 -22.15 -26.45
N ARG A 370 -34.07 -22.97 -26.86
CA ARG A 370 -34.02 -24.41 -26.56
C ARG A 370 -33.08 -24.77 -25.42
N MET A 371 -32.19 -23.86 -25.06
CA MET A 371 -31.15 -24.09 -24.06
C MET A 371 -31.76 -24.20 -22.64
N PRO A 372 -31.17 -24.91 -21.68
CA PRO A 372 -31.54 -24.83 -20.27
C PRO A 372 -31.21 -23.45 -19.66
N ASP A 373 -32.00 -22.97 -18.71
CA ASP A 373 -31.82 -21.62 -18.11
C ASP A 373 -30.43 -21.43 -17.49
N LYS A 374 -29.90 -22.47 -16.85
CA LYS A 374 -28.55 -22.48 -16.25
C LYS A 374 -27.44 -22.27 -17.29
N GLU A 375 -27.59 -22.86 -18.47
CA GLU A 375 -26.59 -22.76 -19.55
C GLU A 375 -26.66 -21.40 -20.24
N THR A 376 -27.86 -20.83 -20.39
CA THR A 376 -27.99 -19.49 -20.94
C THR A 376 -27.53 -18.41 -19.96
N ALA A 377 -27.69 -18.60 -18.65
CA ALA A 377 -27.09 -17.71 -17.66
C ALA A 377 -25.56 -17.73 -17.74
N ALA A 378 -24.95 -18.91 -17.91
CA ALA A 378 -23.51 -19.05 -18.11
C ALA A 378 -23.04 -18.39 -19.42
N LEU A 379 -23.80 -18.59 -20.51
CA LEU A 379 -23.57 -17.91 -21.79
C LEU A 379 -23.53 -16.38 -21.60
N LEU A 380 -24.51 -15.80 -20.90
CA LEU A 380 -24.60 -14.35 -20.66
C LEU A 380 -23.40 -13.78 -19.86
N VAL A 381 -22.73 -14.58 -19.04
CA VAL A 381 -21.48 -14.17 -18.36
C VAL A 381 -20.33 -14.08 -19.35
N MET A 382 -20.25 -15.07 -20.25
CA MET A 382 -19.11 -15.29 -21.13
C MET A 382 -19.13 -14.40 -22.38
N VAL A 383 -20.30 -13.92 -22.80
CA VAL A 383 -20.43 -13.06 -23.98
C VAL A 383 -20.08 -11.60 -23.65
N PRO A 384 -19.52 -10.82 -24.62
CA PRO A 384 -19.39 -9.37 -24.48
C PRO A 384 -20.73 -8.70 -24.18
N PRO A 385 -20.75 -7.60 -23.40
CA PRO A 385 -22.00 -6.94 -22.97
C PRO A 385 -22.97 -6.61 -24.10
N GLU A 386 -22.46 -6.19 -25.26
CA GLU A 386 -23.26 -5.82 -26.42
C GLU A 386 -23.96 -7.04 -27.02
N ARG A 387 -23.27 -8.18 -27.07
CA ARG A 387 -23.81 -9.44 -27.57
C ARG A 387 -24.80 -10.03 -26.58
N GLY A 388 -24.52 -9.95 -25.27
CA GLY A 388 -25.46 -10.36 -24.23
C GLY A 388 -26.72 -9.49 -24.19
N ALA A 389 -26.58 -8.18 -24.38
CA ALA A 389 -27.71 -7.27 -24.53
C ALA A 389 -28.57 -7.62 -25.75
N TRP A 390 -27.93 -7.93 -26.89
CA TRP A 390 -28.63 -8.41 -28.09
C TRP A 390 -29.36 -9.74 -27.85
N LEU A 391 -28.77 -10.67 -27.10
CA LEU A 391 -29.41 -11.94 -26.76
C LEU A 391 -30.65 -11.76 -25.88
N LEU A 392 -30.54 -10.93 -24.84
CA LEU A 392 -31.65 -10.56 -23.98
C LEU A 392 -32.76 -9.85 -24.77
N ALA A 393 -32.37 -8.92 -25.64
CA ALA A 393 -33.26 -8.16 -26.51
C ALA A 393 -34.12 -9.02 -27.46
N ASN A 394 -33.61 -10.19 -27.86
CA ASN A 394 -34.25 -11.06 -28.83
C ASN A 394 -34.88 -12.33 -28.24
N ALA A 395 -34.68 -12.56 -26.93
CA ALA A 395 -35.29 -13.65 -26.20
C ALA A 395 -36.81 -13.44 -26.05
N SER A 396 -37.58 -14.53 -26.07
CA SER A 396 -39.02 -14.52 -25.81
C SER A 396 -39.32 -13.96 -24.40
N GLY A 397 -40.50 -13.38 -24.18
CA GLY A 397 -40.86 -12.79 -22.88
C GLY A 397 -40.86 -13.80 -21.71
N SER A 398 -41.18 -15.07 -21.97
CA SER A 398 -41.00 -16.17 -21.00
C SER A 398 -39.54 -16.43 -20.70
N ARG A 399 -38.70 -16.43 -21.74
CA ARG A 399 -37.27 -16.69 -21.60
C ARG A 399 -36.54 -15.56 -20.91
N LEU A 400 -36.82 -14.31 -21.25
CA LEU A 400 -36.33 -13.12 -20.54
C LEU A 400 -36.58 -13.19 -19.04
N ARG A 401 -37.76 -13.65 -18.62
CA ARG A 401 -38.08 -13.83 -17.21
C ARG A 401 -37.18 -14.90 -16.58
N ALA A 402 -37.08 -16.07 -17.18
CA ALA A 402 -36.24 -17.15 -16.68
C ALA A 402 -34.75 -16.74 -16.59
N LEU A 403 -34.26 -16.00 -17.59
CA LEU A 403 -32.89 -15.49 -17.62
C LEU A 403 -32.64 -14.39 -16.61
N ALA A 404 -33.58 -13.47 -16.42
CA ALA A 404 -33.45 -12.46 -15.38
C ALA A 404 -33.37 -13.11 -13.98
N TRP A 405 -34.04 -14.25 -13.76
CA TRP A 405 -33.92 -15.04 -12.52
C TRP A 405 -32.61 -15.82 -12.41
N ALA A 406 -32.04 -16.28 -13.53
CA ALA A 406 -30.85 -17.12 -13.56
C ALA A 406 -29.54 -16.33 -13.74
N ALA A 407 -29.60 -15.09 -14.22
CA ALA A 407 -28.45 -14.25 -14.52
C ALA A 407 -27.63 -13.92 -13.25
N PRO A 408 -26.30 -13.77 -13.37
CA PRO A 408 -25.46 -13.36 -12.26
C PRO A 408 -25.86 -11.97 -11.79
N ARG A 409 -25.96 -11.82 -10.46
CA ARG A 409 -26.23 -10.51 -9.84
C ARG A 409 -24.97 -9.66 -9.83
N GLY A 410 -25.15 -8.33 -9.77
CA GLY A 410 -24.05 -7.36 -9.67
C GLY A 410 -23.71 -6.66 -10.98
N ASP A 411 -22.47 -6.17 -11.09
CA ASP A 411 -22.04 -5.22 -12.12
C ASP A 411 -22.26 -5.74 -13.55
N ARG A 412 -22.10 -7.04 -13.78
CA ARG A 412 -22.27 -7.63 -15.10
C ARG A 412 -23.70 -7.56 -15.62
N PHE A 413 -24.71 -7.73 -14.76
CA PHE A 413 -26.10 -7.55 -15.17
C PHE A 413 -26.40 -6.09 -15.48
N ASN A 414 -25.81 -5.16 -14.72
CA ASN A 414 -25.94 -3.73 -14.96
C ASN A 414 -25.34 -3.33 -16.31
N GLU A 415 -24.16 -3.84 -16.66
CA GLU A 415 -23.53 -3.66 -17.97
C GLU A 415 -24.41 -4.17 -19.12
N LEU A 416 -24.97 -5.37 -18.97
CA LEU A 416 -25.85 -5.98 -19.98
C LEU A 416 -27.11 -5.13 -20.23
N VAL A 417 -27.76 -4.68 -19.16
CA VAL A 417 -28.97 -3.85 -19.29
C VAL A 417 -28.64 -2.44 -19.80
N ALA A 418 -27.47 -1.89 -19.45
CA ALA A 418 -27.01 -0.61 -19.95
C ALA A 418 -26.80 -0.62 -21.48
N ALA A 419 -26.31 -1.74 -22.01
CA ALA A 419 -26.11 -1.95 -23.44
C ALA A 419 -27.41 -2.24 -24.20
N MET A 420 -28.55 -2.48 -23.52
CA MET A 420 -29.83 -2.73 -24.18
C MET A 420 -30.49 -1.44 -24.72
N PRO A 421 -31.10 -1.48 -25.92
CA PRO A 421 -31.98 -0.42 -26.40
C PRO A 421 -33.07 -0.04 -25.41
N ALA A 422 -33.33 1.27 -25.26
CA ALA A 422 -34.27 1.82 -24.28
C ALA A 422 -35.69 1.22 -24.35
N ARG A 423 -36.14 0.85 -25.57
CA ARG A 423 -37.43 0.19 -25.78
C ARG A 423 -37.47 -1.22 -25.17
N GLN A 424 -36.38 -1.98 -25.29
CA GLN A 424 -36.31 -3.35 -24.78
C GLN A 424 -36.06 -3.38 -23.27
N VAL A 425 -35.29 -2.43 -22.73
CA VAL A 425 -35.26 -2.21 -21.28
C VAL A 425 -36.68 -1.92 -20.79
N ARG A 426 -37.40 -1.00 -21.44
CA ARG A 426 -38.78 -0.68 -21.06
C ARG A 426 -39.67 -1.91 -21.10
N ASP A 427 -39.62 -2.70 -22.15
CA ASP A 427 -40.42 -3.93 -22.29
C ASP A 427 -40.01 -4.95 -21.21
N MET A 428 -38.72 -5.17 -20.98
CA MET A 428 -38.24 -6.02 -19.89
C MET A 428 -38.81 -5.55 -18.55
N LEU A 429 -38.68 -4.26 -18.19
CA LEU A 429 -39.18 -3.71 -16.94
C LEU A 429 -40.72 -3.66 -16.85
N THR A 430 -41.45 -3.77 -17.98
CA THR A 430 -42.93 -3.84 -17.96
C THR A 430 -43.45 -5.24 -17.67
N TRP A 431 -42.68 -6.28 -18.00
CA TRP A 431 -43.04 -7.69 -17.84
C TRP A 431 -42.47 -8.35 -16.58
N VAL A 432 -41.59 -7.65 -15.88
CA VAL A 432 -40.75 -8.21 -14.84
C VAL A 432 -41.32 -8.00 -13.43
N HIS A 433 -41.26 -9.06 -12.62
CA HIS A 433 -41.69 -9.09 -11.23
C HIS A 433 -40.93 -8.02 -10.40
N PRO A 434 -41.58 -7.33 -9.42
CA PRO A 434 -40.95 -6.29 -8.59
C PRO A 434 -39.61 -6.69 -7.93
N TRP A 435 -39.35 -7.99 -7.79
CA TRP A 435 -38.11 -8.55 -7.24
C TRP A 435 -36.89 -8.47 -8.18
N LEU A 436 -37.06 -8.55 -9.49
CA LEU A 436 -35.94 -8.41 -10.44
C LEU A 436 -35.49 -6.95 -10.58
N MET A 437 -36.42 -6.03 -10.32
CA MET A 437 -36.11 -4.60 -10.18
C MET A 437 -35.28 -4.33 -8.94
N TRP A 438 -35.56 -5.06 -7.85
CA TRP A 438 -34.71 -5.02 -6.64
C TRP A 438 -33.27 -5.42 -6.97
N CYS A 439 -33.07 -6.54 -7.66
CA CYS A 439 -31.74 -7.01 -8.07
C CYS A 439 -31.02 -6.01 -8.98
N PHE A 440 -31.75 -5.25 -9.80
CA PHE A 440 -31.19 -4.21 -10.68
C PHE A 440 -30.73 -2.96 -9.92
N PHE A 441 -31.40 -2.62 -8.83
CA PHE A 441 -31.11 -1.41 -8.04
C PHE A 441 -30.41 -1.71 -6.71
N GLU A 442 -29.95 -2.94 -6.49
CA GLU A 442 -29.09 -3.28 -5.37
C GLU A 442 -27.77 -2.48 -5.49
N GLY A 443 -27.45 -1.69 -4.46
CA GLY A 443 -26.33 -0.74 -4.45
C GLY A 443 -26.68 0.71 -4.84
N PRO A 444 -25.72 1.66 -4.75
CA PRO A 444 -25.97 3.08 -5.01
C PRO A 444 -26.45 3.34 -6.45
N LEU A 445 -27.27 4.38 -6.62
CA LEU A 445 -27.74 4.87 -7.92
C LEU A 445 -26.60 5.59 -8.66
N ASP A 446 -25.80 4.81 -9.39
CA ASP A 446 -24.81 5.31 -10.34
C ASP A 446 -25.46 6.00 -11.57
N GLY A 447 -24.61 6.57 -12.44
CA GLY A 447 -25.07 7.28 -13.64
C GLY A 447 -25.85 6.40 -14.62
N THR A 448 -25.50 5.11 -14.70
CA THR A 448 -26.15 4.13 -15.57
C THR A 448 -27.57 3.83 -15.09
N LYS A 449 -27.74 3.57 -13.80
CA LYS A 449 -29.04 3.35 -13.16
C LYS A 449 -29.95 4.58 -13.27
N ARG A 450 -29.41 5.80 -13.12
CA ARG A 450 -30.19 7.05 -13.33
C ARG A 450 -30.63 7.22 -14.78
N SER A 451 -29.73 7.02 -15.74
CA SER A 451 -30.07 7.11 -17.17
C SER A 451 -31.18 6.13 -17.55
N LEU A 452 -31.22 4.94 -16.94
CA LEU A 452 -32.27 3.95 -17.16
C LEU A 452 -33.60 4.35 -16.53
N LEU A 453 -33.60 4.94 -15.33
CA LEU A 453 -34.81 5.47 -14.69
C LEU A 453 -35.43 6.62 -15.50
N GLU A 454 -34.61 7.48 -16.10
CA GLU A 454 -35.08 8.61 -16.93
C GLU A 454 -35.78 8.15 -18.21
N LYS A 455 -35.43 6.96 -18.72
CA LYS A 455 -36.04 6.35 -19.92
C LYS A 455 -37.44 5.75 -19.68
N LEU A 456 -37.91 5.68 -18.42
CA LEU A 456 -39.23 5.16 -18.08
C LEU A 456 -40.35 6.20 -18.30
N PRO A 457 -41.59 5.76 -18.65
CA PRO A 457 -42.74 6.67 -18.74
C PRO A 457 -43.01 7.41 -17.42
N PRO A 458 -43.42 8.70 -17.43
CA PRO A 458 -43.59 9.52 -16.23
C PRO A 458 -44.49 8.91 -15.15
N VAL A 459 -45.64 8.33 -15.56
CA VAL A 459 -46.60 7.70 -14.64
C VAL A 459 -45.97 6.52 -13.89
N ARG A 460 -45.12 5.76 -14.58
CA ARG A 460 -44.39 4.67 -13.95
C ARG A 460 -43.27 5.22 -13.09
N ARG A 461 -42.48 6.20 -13.55
CA ARG A 461 -41.43 6.86 -12.74
C ARG A 461 -41.94 7.28 -11.37
N TRP A 462 -43.17 7.82 -11.30
CA TRP A 462 -43.81 8.18 -10.04
C TRP A 462 -44.12 6.96 -9.18
N ALA A 463 -44.84 5.96 -9.71
CA ALA A 463 -45.14 4.71 -8.98
C ALA A 463 -43.86 3.99 -8.50
N TRP A 464 -42.80 4.02 -9.30
CA TRP A 464 -41.47 3.50 -8.95
C TRP A 464 -40.82 4.26 -7.81
N ARG A 465 -40.82 5.60 -7.86
CA ARG A 465 -40.20 6.43 -6.82
C ARG A 465 -40.88 6.20 -5.48
N THR A 466 -42.21 6.08 -5.48
CA THR A 466 -43.00 5.80 -4.27
C THR A 466 -42.73 4.40 -3.73
N TRP A 467 -42.68 3.37 -4.59
CA TRP A 467 -42.43 2.00 -4.16
C TRP A 467 -40.98 1.76 -3.71
N ALA A 468 -40.00 2.32 -4.41
CA ALA A 468 -38.58 2.22 -4.06
C ALA A 468 -38.26 2.94 -2.75
N LEU A 469 -38.87 4.11 -2.49
CA LEU A 469 -38.72 4.80 -1.20
C LEU A 469 -39.31 3.97 -0.05
N ALA A 470 -40.53 3.44 -0.21
CA ALA A 470 -41.16 2.59 0.80
C ALA A 470 -40.37 1.30 1.09
N LEU A 471 -39.77 0.70 0.05
CA LEU A 471 -38.95 -0.50 0.17
C LEU A 471 -37.59 -0.21 0.81
N MET A 472 -36.94 0.90 0.45
CA MET A 472 -35.69 1.31 1.08
C MET A 472 -35.88 1.69 2.55
N GLU A 473 -37.00 2.34 2.91
CA GLU A 473 -37.36 2.59 4.32
C GLU A 473 -37.56 1.28 5.08
N SER A 474 -38.33 0.34 4.52
CA SER A 474 -38.58 -0.96 5.14
C SER A 474 -37.28 -1.78 5.35
N LEU A 475 -36.30 -1.62 4.46
CA LEU A 475 -35.04 -2.36 4.52
C LEU A 475 -33.96 -1.66 5.34
N HIS A 476 -33.98 -0.32 5.40
CA HIS A 476 -33.22 0.42 6.39
C HIS A 476 -33.70 0.02 7.79
N GLU A 477 -35.02 -0.09 7.98
CA GLU A 477 -35.64 -0.56 9.21
C GLU A 477 -35.29 -2.03 9.52
N TYR A 478 -35.26 -2.91 8.50
CA TYR A 478 -34.84 -4.30 8.68
C TYR A 478 -33.34 -4.44 9.02
N ARG A 479 -32.44 -3.66 8.39
CA ARG A 479 -31.00 -3.66 8.73
C ARG A 479 -30.73 -3.08 10.11
N THR A 480 -31.42 -2.00 10.48
CA THR A 480 -31.24 -1.36 11.80
C THR A 480 -31.84 -2.20 12.92
N ARG A 481 -32.99 -2.84 12.72
CA ARG A 481 -33.59 -3.77 13.71
C ARG A 481 -32.92 -5.15 13.73
N GLY A 482 -32.38 -5.61 12.60
CA GLY A 482 -31.60 -6.87 12.54
C GLY A 482 -30.30 -6.80 13.33
N GLN A 483 -29.68 -5.61 13.42
CA GLN A 483 -28.49 -5.39 14.25
C GLN A 483 -28.79 -5.31 15.76
N SER A 484 -30.04 -5.08 16.18
CA SER A 484 -30.41 -5.06 17.61
C SER A 484 -30.77 -6.43 18.17
N TYR A 485 -31.05 -7.43 17.32
CA TYR A 485 -31.33 -8.81 17.76
C TYR A 485 -30.08 -9.68 17.95
N PHE A 486 -28.91 -9.18 17.53
CA PHE A 486 -27.62 -9.88 17.63
C PHE A 486 -26.57 -9.11 18.44
N ARG A 487 -27.01 -8.25 19.37
CA ARG A 487 -26.17 -7.72 20.44
C ARG A 487 -26.51 -8.37 21.77
#